data_AF-A0A9P5DSG8-F1
#
_entry.id   AF-A0A9P5DSG8-F1
#
_cell.length_a   1.000
_cell.length_b   1.000
_cell.length_c   1.000
_cell.angle_alpha   90.00
_cell.angle_beta   90.00
_cell.angle_gamma   90.00
#
_symmetry.space_group_name_H-M   'P 1'
#
loop_
_entity.id
_entity.type
_entity.pdbx_description
1 polymer ?
#
loop_
_entity_poly.entity_id
_entity_poly.type
_entity_poly.pdbx_seq_one_letter_code
_entity_poly.pdbx_strand_id
1 'polypeptide(L)'
;MGDFSASVEKTKGQTYLPLGPRITPQGMAKVFTRVTGKPAVHSPISFEEFGRLSSALVGPAFKKDAIEMMQWAAVAPTDKTCYGAFELEAEQSIEELGLTASSFEDWLRRSGWTGP
;
A
#
# COMPACT_ATOMS: atom_id res chain seq x y z
N MET A 1 28.28 14.61 -0.51
CA MET A 1 27.99 13.38 -1.28
C MET A 1 28.17 12.23 -0.31
N GLY A 2 27.08 11.55 0.05
CA GLY A 2 27.15 10.41 0.98
C GLY A 2 27.85 9.22 0.32
N ASP A 3 28.71 8.56 1.07
CA ASP A 3 29.50 7.42 0.62
C ASP A 3 28.60 6.18 0.43
N PHE A 4 28.39 5.79 -0.83
CA PHE A 4 27.63 4.60 -1.22
C PHE A 4 28.36 3.28 -0.91
N SER A 5 29.64 3.30 -0.51
CA SER A 5 30.39 2.06 -0.23
C SER A 5 29.93 1.40 1.08
N ALA A 6 29.48 2.20 2.06
CA ALA A 6 28.97 1.70 3.33
C ALA A 6 27.55 1.11 3.23
N SER A 7 26.83 1.27 2.11
CA SER A 7 25.44 0.81 1.98
C SER A 7 25.34 -0.67 1.60
N VAL A 8 26.19 -1.17 0.68
CA VAL A 8 26.10 -2.58 0.24
C VAL A 8 26.44 -3.54 1.36
N GLU A 9 27.51 -3.30 2.11
CA GLU A 9 27.90 -4.15 3.24
C GLU A 9 26.81 -4.19 4.35
N LYS A 10 26.02 -3.13 4.49
CA LYS A 10 24.91 -3.08 5.46
C LYS A 10 23.65 -3.79 4.96
N THR A 11 23.34 -3.70 3.67
CA THR A 11 22.05 -4.20 3.13
C THR A 11 22.15 -5.55 2.43
N LYS A 12 23.35 -6.04 2.11
CA LYS A 12 23.54 -7.30 1.39
C LYS A 12 22.96 -8.48 2.18
N GLY A 13 22.02 -9.19 1.55
CA GLY A 13 21.34 -10.34 2.15
C GLY A 13 20.22 -9.97 3.14
N GLN A 14 19.97 -8.68 3.38
CA GLN A 14 18.85 -8.23 4.21
C GLN A 14 17.54 -8.22 3.42
N THR A 15 16.43 -8.42 4.13
CA THR A 15 15.07 -8.35 3.57
C THR A 15 14.30 -7.27 4.30
N TYR A 16 13.81 -6.29 3.55
CA TYR A 16 13.03 -5.17 4.09
C TYR A 16 11.58 -5.24 3.62
N LEU A 17 10.66 -4.75 4.44
CA LEU A 17 9.26 -4.60 4.06
C LEU A 17 9.11 -3.31 3.22
N PRO A 18 8.67 -3.38 1.95
CA PRO A 18 8.52 -2.18 1.11
C PRO A 18 7.23 -1.42 1.47
N LEU A 19 7.22 -0.74 2.62
CA LEU A 19 6.04 -0.09 3.19
C LEU A 19 6.13 1.44 3.11
N GLY A 20 5.01 2.09 2.77
CA GLY A 20 4.83 3.53 2.86
C GLY A 20 4.03 3.96 4.09
N PRO A 21 3.92 5.28 4.34
CA PRO A 21 3.03 5.80 5.37
C PRO A 21 1.60 5.27 5.19
N ARG A 22 0.98 4.86 6.31
CA ARG A 22 -0.39 4.31 6.32
C ARG A 22 -1.40 5.34 5.86
N ILE A 23 -2.39 4.89 5.09
CA ILE A 23 -3.52 5.71 4.65
C ILE A 23 -4.77 4.84 4.55
N THR A 24 -5.91 5.38 4.99
CA THR A 24 -7.20 4.69 4.84
C THR A 24 -7.75 4.92 3.42
N PRO A 25 -8.64 4.05 2.90
CA PRO A 25 -9.29 4.28 1.61
C PRO A 25 -9.99 5.65 1.51
N GLN A 26 -10.64 6.09 2.60
CA GLN A 26 -11.23 7.42 2.66
C GLN A 26 -10.18 8.54 2.70
N GLY A 27 -9.04 8.31 3.37
CA GLY A 27 -7.89 9.19 3.31
C GLY A 27 -7.33 9.32 1.89
N MET A 28 -7.21 8.22 1.15
CA MET A 28 -6.76 8.22 -0.24
C MET A 28 -7.66 9.08 -1.12
N ALA A 29 -9.00 8.92 -1.02
CA ALA A 29 -9.95 9.74 -1.77
C ALA A 29 -9.81 11.25 -1.47
N LYS A 30 -9.63 11.60 -0.19
CA LYS A 30 -9.39 13.00 0.22
C LYS A 30 -8.08 13.56 -0.33
N VAL A 31 -6.98 12.80 -0.21
CA VAL A 31 -5.67 13.20 -0.73
C VAL A 31 -5.71 13.37 -2.24
N PHE A 32 -6.30 12.41 -2.96
CA PHE A 32 -6.47 12.48 -4.40
C PHE A 32 -7.25 13.72 -4.83
N THR A 33 -8.39 13.99 -4.19
CA THR A 33 -9.21 15.18 -4.49
C THR A 33 -8.44 16.46 -4.26
N ARG A 34 -7.72 16.54 -3.13
CA ARG A 34 -6.91 17.72 -2.78
C ARG A 34 -5.76 17.96 -3.77
N VAL A 35 -5.04 16.92 -4.16
CA VAL A 35 -3.85 17.03 -5.01
C VAL A 35 -4.22 17.27 -6.48
N THR A 36 -5.28 16.62 -6.97
CA THR A 36 -5.64 16.63 -8.40
C THR A 36 -6.76 17.60 -8.75
N GLY A 37 -7.55 18.06 -7.76
CA GLY A 37 -8.78 18.82 -7.98
C GLY A 37 -9.96 17.98 -8.49
N LYS A 38 -9.76 16.69 -8.78
CA LYS A 38 -10.83 15.79 -9.27
C LYS A 38 -11.61 15.18 -8.10
N PRO A 39 -12.95 15.24 -8.09
CA PRO A 39 -13.74 14.60 -7.04
C PRO A 39 -13.47 13.09 -6.97
N ALA A 40 -13.09 12.60 -5.78
CA ALA A 40 -13.00 11.16 -5.49
C ALA A 40 -13.75 10.83 -4.21
N VAL A 41 -14.44 9.70 -4.21
CA VAL A 41 -15.24 9.22 -3.07
C VAL A 41 -14.85 7.79 -2.72
N HIS A 42 -14.83 7.49 -1.43
CA HIS A 42 -14.74 6.11 -0.97
C HIS A 42 -16.14 5.51 -0.91
N SER A 43 -16.45 4.63 -1.85
CA SER A 43 -17.72 3.91 -1.95
C SER A 43 -17.46 2.40 -1.84
N PRO A 44 -17.46 1.82 -0.63
CA PRO A 44 -17.20 0.40 -0.45
C PRO A 44 -18.25 -0.46 -1.15
N ILE A 45 -17.84 -1.65 -1.60
CA ILE A 45 -18.68 -2.67 -2.24
C ILE A 45 -18.61 -3.98 -1.45
N SER A 46 -19.50 -4.94 -1.72
CA SER A 46 -19.41 -6.26 -1.10
C SER A 46 -18.19 -7.04 -1.59
N PHE A 47 -17.77 -8.04 -0.82
CA PHE A 47 -16.67 -8.92 -1.22
C PHE A 47 -17.01 -9.69 -2.49
N GLU A 48 -18.24 -10.17 -2.62
CA GLU A 48 -18.73 -10.89 -3.79
C GLU A 48 -18.67 -10.02 -5.05
N GLU A 49 -19.03 -8.74 -4.92
CA GLU A 49 -18.98 -7.78 -6.02
C GLU A 49 -17.53 -7.47 -6.41
N PHE A 50 -16.64 -7.29 -5.42
CA PHE A 50 -15.20 -7.13 -5.68
C PHE A 50 -14.60 -8.35 -6.41
N GLY A 51 -14.94 -9.56 -5.96
CA GLY A 51 -14.51 -10.81 -6.62
C GLY A 51 -15.04 -10.92 -8.04
N ARG A 52 -16.31 -10.57 -8.27
CA ARG A 52 -16.92 -10.56 -9.60
C ARG A 52 -16.19 -9.59 -10.54
N LEU A 53 -15.99 -8.34 -10.13
CA LEU A 53 -15.30 -7.32 -10.92
C LEU A 53 -13.86 -7.71 -11.23
N SER A 54 -13.12 -8.18 -10.23
CA SER A 54 -11.71 -8.58 -10.39
C SER A 54 -11.57 -9.78 -11.33
N SER A 55 -12.43 -10.80 -11.19
CA SER A 55 -12.39 -11.99 -12.03
C SER A 55 -12.76 -11.74 -13.49
N ALA A 56 -13.53 -10.67 -13.77
CA ALA A 56 -13.85 -10.27 -15.14
C ALA A 56 -12.61 -9.75 -15.90
N LEU A 57 -11.62 -9.20 -15.19
CA LEU A 57 -10.38 -8.68 -15.78
C LEU A 57 -9.23 -9.68 -15.74
N VAL A 58 -9.09 -10.40 -14.62
CA VAL A 58 -7.93 -11.29 -14.36
C VAL A 58 -8.22 -12.74 -14.76
N GLY A 59 -9.49 -13.15 -14.73
CA GLY A 59 -9.93 -14.51 -15.02
C GLY A 59 -10.68 -15.17 -13.84
N PRO A 60 -11.48 -16.22 -14.11
CA PRO A 60 -12.40 -16.80 -13.14
C PRO A 60 -11.70 -17.41 -11.90
N ALA A 61 -10.47 -17.92 -12.07
CA ALA A 61 -9.70 -18.49 -10.96
C ALA A 61 -9.41 -17.47 -9.85
N PHE A 62 -9.29 -16.18 -10.19
CA PHE A 62 -8.95 -15.12 -9.23
C PHE A 62 -10.13 -14.69 -8.34
N LYS A 63 -11.37 -15.10 -8.66
CA LYS A 63 -12.57 -14.64 -7.94
C LYS A 63 -12.49 -14.98 -6.45
N LYS A 64 -12.11 -16.21 -6.13
CA LYS A 64 -12.06 -16.70 -4.75
C LYS A 64 -10.96 -15.98 -3.98
N ASP A 65 -9.76 -15.91 -4.54
CA ASP A 65 -8.61 -15.25 -3.93
C ASP A 65 -8.90 -13.77 -3.64
N ALA A 66 -9.56 -13.07 -4.56
CA ALA A 66 -9.97 -11.68 -4.38
C ALA A 66 -10.96 -11.50 -3.22
N ILE A 67 -11.92 -12.42 -3.04
CA ILE A 67 -12.88 -12.40 -1.93
C ILE A 67 -12.16 -12.64 -0.61
N GLU A 68 -11.34 -13.69 -0.53
CA GLU A 68 -10.63 -14.09 0.69
C GLU A 68 -9.65 -13.02 1.14
N MET A 69 -8.93 -12.37 0.19
CA MET A 69 -8.04 -11.25 0.49
C MET A 69 -8.78 -10.08 1.16
N MET A 70 -9.95 -9.70 0.63
CA MET A 70 -10.73 -8.58 1.19
C MET A 70 -11.36 -8.92 2.53
N GLN A 71 -11.83 -10.17 2.70
CA GLN A 71 -12.33 -10.67 3.98
C GLN A 71 -11.23 -10.65 5.04
N TRP A 72 -10.02 -11.09 4.69
CA TRP A 72 -8.86 -11.04 5.58
C TRP A 72 -8.48 -9.60 5.94
N ALA A 73 -8.41 -8.70 4.94
CA ALA A 73 -8.11 -7.30 5.16
C ALA A 73 -9.14 -6.59 6.07
N ALA A 74 -10.40 -7.02 6.04
CA ALA A 74 -11.47 -6.42 6.85
C ALA A 74 -11.37 -6.77 8.34
N VAL A 75 -10.74 -7.90 8.69
CA VAL A 75 -10.59 -8.35 10.09
C VAL A 75 -9.16 -8.26 10.59
N ALA A 76 -8.22 -7.81 9.75
CA ALA A 76 -6.82 -7.69 10.10
C ALA A 76 -6.63 -6.74 11.32
N PRO A 77 -5.80 -7.12 12.31
CA PRO A 77 -5.50 -6.28 13.45
C PRO A 77 -4.91 -4.93 13.03
N THR A 78 -5.41 -3.85 13.63
CA THR A 78 -5.01 -2.46 13.27
C THR A 78 -3.68 -2.05 13.91
N ASP A 79 -3.31 -2.73 14.98
CA ASP A 79 -2.03 -2.64 15.69
C ASP A 79 -0.91 -3.43 15.02
N LYS A 80 -1.19 -4.08 13.88
CA LYS A 80 -0.20 -4.82 13.08
C LYS A 80 -0.07 -4.28 11.67
N THR A 81 0.95 -4.68 10.94
CA THR A 81 1.20 -4.33 9.54
C THR A 81 1.06 -5.55 8.61
N CYS A 82 1.12 -5.32 7.29
CA CYS A 82 1.00 -6.36 6.26
C CYS A 82 -0.20 -7.30 6.49
N TYR A 83 -1.39 -6.73 6.67
CA TYR A 83 -2.62 -7.45 6.96
C TYR A 83 -2.55 -8.36 8.20
N GLY A 84 -1.90 -7.88 9.26
CA GLY A 84 -1.82 -8.62 10.53
C GLY A 84 -0.64 -9.59 10.64
N ALA A 85 0.18 -9.72 9.59
CA ALA A 85 1.26 -10.70 9.55
C ALA A 85 2.47 -10.31 10.41
N PHE A 86 2.73 -9.01 10.60
CA PHE A 86 3.90 -8.51 11.32
C PHE A 86 3.54 -7.43 12.34
N GLU A 87 4.32 -7.35 13.42
CA GLU A 87 4.28 -6.21 14.35
C GLU A 87 4.74 -4.93 13.64
N LEU A 88 4.38 -3.76 14.19
CA LEU A 88 4.75 -2.47 13.58
C LEU A 88 6.27 -2.27 13.54
N GLU A 89 6.95 -2.76 14.58
CA GLU A 89 8.40 -2.67 14.80
C GLU A 89 9.20 -3.60 13.88
N ALA A 90 8.54 -4.48 13.12
CA ALA A 90 9.19 -5.29 12.10
C ALA A 90 9.61 -4.47 10.88
N GLU A 91 9.05 -3.26 10.70
CA GLU A 91 9.57 -2.29 9.74
C GLU A 91 10.79 -1.59 10.36
N GLN A 92 11.99 -1.89 9.84
CA GLN A 92 13.25 -1.31 10.29
C GLN A 92 14.00 -0.57 9.18
N SER A 93 13.47 -0.53 7.95
CA SER A 93 14.18 0.07 6.81
C SER A 93 14.39 1.56 6.99
N ILE A 94 13.49 2.26 7.70
CA ILE A 94 13.65 3.70 7.97
C ILE A 94 14.86 3.94 8.86
N GLU A 95 15.00 3.18 9.95
CA GLU A 95 16.06 3.35 10.93
C GLU A 95 17.42 2.87 10.40
N GLU A 96 17.45 1.72 9.75
CA GLU A 96 18.70 1.12 9.27
C GLU A 96 19.26 1.80 8.02
N LEU A 97 18.39 2.25 7.11
CA LEU A 97 18.79 2.83 5.83
C LEU A 97 18.76 4.35 5.82
N GLY A 98 18.12 4.98 6.83
CA GLY A 98 17.88 6.43 6.84
C GLY A 98 16.98 6.89 5.68
N LEU A 99 16.15 5.98 5.15
CA LEU A 99 15.26 6.24 4.04
C LEU A 99 13.84 6.49 4.53
N THR A 100 13.03 7.18 3.73
CA THR A 100 11.59 7.29 3.99
C THR A 100 10.85 7.03 2.70
N ALA A 101 9.92 6.08 2.75
CA ALA A 101 9.06 5.78 1.62
C ALA A 101 8.13 6.97 1.31
N SER A 102 7.86 7.19 0.02
CA SER A 102 6.93 8.23 -0.42
C SER A 102 5.53 8.00 0.17
N SER A 103 4.88 9.05 0.65
CA SER A 103 3.45 9.01 0.91
C SER A 103 2.66 8.90 -0.40
N PHE A 104 1.37 8.57 -0.29
CA PHE A 104 0.48 8.60 -1.46
C PHE A 104 0.43 10.00 -2.12
N GLU A 105 0.51 11.07 -1.33
CA GLU A 105 0.56 12.44 -1.84
C GLU A 105 1.86 12.71 -2.60
N ASP A 106 3.01 12.33 -2.03
CA ASP A 106 4.31 12.49 -2.70
C ASP A 106 4.33 11.73 -4.04
N TRP A 107 3.78 10.53 -4.05
CA TRP A 107 3.66 9.72 -5.25
C TRP A 107 2.75 10.38 -6.30
N LEU A 108 1.59 10.93 -5.90
CA LEU A 108 0.69 11.65 -6.83
C LEU A 108 1.38 12.88 -7.43
N ARG A 109 2.02 13.71 -6.60
CA ARG A 109 2.72 14.92 -7.05
C ARG A 109 3.87 14.59 -8.00
N ARG A 110 4.63 13.53 -7.70
CA ARG A 110 5.78 13.12 -8.50
C ARG A 110 5.39 12.43 -9.81
N SER A 111 4.35 11.60 -9.79
CA SER A 111 3.92 10.86 -10.98
C SER A 111 3.06 11.70 -11.93
N GLY A 112 2.39 12.74 -11.41
CA GLY A 112 1.39 13.49 -12.17
C GLY A 112 0.14 12.66 -12.51
N TRP A 113 -0.06 11.51 -11.88
CA TRP A 113 -1.21 10.64 -12.14
C TRP A 113 -2.50 11.29 -11.65
N THR A 114 -3.55 11.24 -12.50
CA THR A 114 -4.84 11.89 -12.21
C THR A 114 -6.04 10.96 -12.32
N GLY A 115 -5.84 9.67 -12.06
CA GLY A 115 -6.87 8.63 -12.22
C GLY A 115 -6.61 7.73 -13.43
N PRO A 116 -7.27 6.57 -13.51
CA PRO A 116 -7.36 5.79 -14.75
C PRO A 116 -8.10 6.56 -15.86
#